data_AF-A0A1N7SHY6-F1
#
_entry.id   AF-A0A1N7SHY6-F1
#
_cell.length_a   1.000
_cell.length_b   1.000
_cell.length_c   1.000
_cell.angle_alpha   90.00
_cell.angle_beta   90.00
_cell.angle_gamma   90.00
#
_symmetry.space_group_name_H-M   'P 1'
#
loop_
_entity.id
_entity.type
_entity.pdbx_description
1 polymer ?
#
loop_
_entity_poly.entity_id
_entity_poly.type
_entity_poly.pdbx_seq_one_letter_code
_entity_poly.pdbx_strand_id
1 'polypeptide(L)'
;MGVIKIEASDYLVLASVLRRRTIESLSTTRGGGGDRSALLSEITQLIKLIEPVASHDKYFHTHTELAQMMISADDPMSALDHIVALLARCGAVPTQPPPLSPFVGSDSE
;
A
#
# COMPACT_ATOMS: atom_id res chain seq x y z
N MET A 1 20.51 19.95 -5.47
CA MET A 1 19.36 19.13 -5.91
C MET A 1 19.10 18.11 -4.82
N GLY A 2 18.05 18.27 -4.00
CA GLY A 2 17.75 17.33 -2.92
C GLY A 2 17.16 16.05 -3.51
N VAL A 3 17.78 14.90 -3.28
CA VAL A 3 17.19 13.60 -3.62
C VAL A 3 16.04 13.38 -2.66
N ILE A 4 14.80 13.36 -3.16
CA ILE A 4 13.64 12.93 -2.36
C ILE A 4 13.88 11.46 -2.02
N LYS A 5 14.09 11.18 -0.73
CA LYS A 5 14.18 9.80 -0.23
C LYS A 5 12.76 9.31 0.03
N ILE A 6 12.38 8.25 -0.65
CA ILE A 6 11.12 7.54 -0.40
C ILE A 6 11.37 6.57 0.75
N GLU A 7 10.51 6.61 1.76
CA GLU A 7 10.61 5.82 2.99
C GLU A 7 9.51 4.74 3.06
N ALA A 8 9.62 3.82 4.03
CA ALA A 8 8.65 2.74 4.22
C ALA A 8 7.21 3.25 4.40
N SER A 9 7.04 4.41 5.02
CA SER A 9 5.75 5.07 5.21
C SER A 9 5.08 5.51 3.90
N ASP A 10 5.85 5.89 2.88
CA ASP A 10 5.29 6.26 1.57
C ASP A 10 4.67 5.05 0.88
N TYR A 11 5.33 3.89 0.97
CA TYR A 11 4.80 2.63 0.45
C TYR A 11 3.58 2.14 1.23
N LEU A 12 3.47 2.48 2.53
CA LEU A 12 2.29 2.16 3.32
C LEU A 12 1.06 2.92 2.84
N VAL A 13 1.23 4.17 2.39
CA VAL A 13 0.16 4.95 1.74
C VAL A 13 -0.26 4.27 0.43
N LEU A 14 0.69 3.84 -0.40
CA LEU A 14 0.39 3.11 -1.65
C LEU A 14 -0.36 1.80 -1.37
N ALA A 15 0.10 1.01 -0.40
CA ALA A 15 -0.59 -0.22 0.01
C ALA A 15 -2.03 0.06 0.49
N SER A 16 -2.24 1.16 1.21
CA SER A 16 -3.58 1.58 1.70
C SER A 16 -4.51 2.04 0.57
N VAL A 17 -3.96 2.69 -0.47
CA VAL A 17 -4.71 3.05 -1.70
C VAL A 17 -5.12 1.79 -2.45
N LEU A 18 -4.19 0.86 -2.66
CA LEU A 18 -4.49 -0.41 -3.32
C LEU A 18 -5.55 -1.21 -2.55
N ARG A 19 -5.44 -1.28 -1.21
CA ARG A 19 -6.43 -1.97 -0.37
C ARG A 19 -7.84 -1.41 -0.52
N ARG A 20 -7.99 -0.08 -0.54
CA ARG A 20 -9.29 0.57 -0.79
C ARG A 20 -9.85 0.20 -2.16
N ARG A 21 -9.02 0.26 -3.21
CA ARG A 21 -9.41 -0.15 -4.56
C ARG A 21 -9.80 -1.63 -4.64
N THR A 22 -9.10 -2.50 -3.90
CA THR A 22 -9.47 -3.92 -3.80
C THR A 22 -10.89 -4.07 -3.24
N ILE A 23 -11.22 -3.39 -2.15
CA ILE A 23 -12.55 -3.43 -1.51
C ILE A 23 -13.63 -2.90 -2.47
N GLU A 24 -13.35 -1.78 -3.16
CA GLU A 24 -14.23 -1.20 -4.16
C GLU A 24 -14.48 -2.18 -5.31
N SER A 25 -13.43 -2.78 -5.87
CA SER A 25 -13.52 -3.75 -6.98
C SER A 25 -14.29 -5.03 -6.64
N LEU A 26 -14.21 -5.49 -5.38
CA LEU A 26 -14.99 -6.63 -4.88
C LEU A 26 -16.48 -6.32 -4.81
N SER A 27 -16.83 -5.04 -4.60
CA SER A 27 -18.22 -4.58 -4.45
C SER A 27 -18.92 -4.39 -5.81
N THR A 28 -18.17 -4.10 -6.87
CA THR A 28 -18.71 -3.87 -8.23
C THR A 28 -18.69 -5.16 -9.07
N THR A 29 -19.70 -6.02 -8.88
CA THR A 29 -19.82 -7.35 -9.52
C THR A 29 -20.14 -7.33 -11.04
N ARG A 30 -19.87 -6.24 -11.78
CA ARG A 30 -20.17 -6.12 -13.22
C ARG A 30 -18.89 -5.77 -14.00
N GLY A 31 -18.19 -6.79 -14.49
CA GLY A 31 -17.10 -6.64 -15.48
C GLY A 31 -15.65 -6.78 -14.96
N GLY A 32 -15.45 -7.08 -13.68
CA GLY A 32 -14.20 -6.90 -12.92
C GLY A 32 -12.98 -7.78 -13.27
N GLY A 33 -12.95 -8.50 -14.39
CA GLY A 33 -11.79 -9.32 -14.78
C GLY A 33 -10.56 -8.47 -15.15
N GLY A 34 -10.76 -7.37 -15.89
CA GLY A 34 -9.69 -6.46 -16.30
C GLY A 34 -9.13 -5.65 -15.14
N ASP A 35 -10.01 -5.09 -14.31
CA ASP A 35 -9.62 -4.28 -13.14
C ASP A 35 -8.89 -5.11 -12.08
N ARG A 36 -9.28 -6.37 -11.89
CA ARG A 36 -8.62 -7.27 -10.94
C ARG A 36 -7.23 -7.68 -11.40
N SER A 37 -7.05 -7.98 -12.69
CA SER A 37 -5.73 -8.27 -13.25
C SER A 37 -4.79 -7.06 -13.14
N ALA A 38 -5.30 -5.85 -13.42
CA ALA A 38 -4.55 -4.61 -13.24
C ALA A 38 -4.13 -4.41 -11.77
N LEU A 39 -5.04 -4.64 -10.82
CA LEU A 39 -4.76 -4.55 -9.39
C LEU A 39 -3.67 -5.53 -8.94
N LEU A 40 -3.72 -6.81 -9.35
CA LEU A 40 -2.68 -7.79 -9.02
C LEU A 40 -1.31 -7.40 -9.61
N SER A 41 -1.31 -6.83 -10.81
CA SER A 41 -0.09 -6.28 -11.44
C SER A 41 0.48 -5.13 -10.64
N GLU A 42 -0.37 -4.19 -10.18
CA GLU A 42 0.05 -3.08 -9.32
C GLU A 42 0.59 -3.55 -7.96
N ILE A 43 -0.02 -4.56 -7.34
CA ILE A 43 0.50 -5.16 -6.10
C ILE A 43 1.85 -5.82 -6.35
N THR A 44 2.02 -6.51 -7.47
CA THR A 44 3.31 -7.10 -7.88
C THR A 44 4.38 -6.03 -8.07
N GLN A 45 4.03 -4.89 -8.66
CA GLN A 45 4.94 -3.75 -8.80
C GLN A 45 5.29 -3.15 -7.44
N LEU A 46 4.33 -3.05 -6.52
CA LEU A 46 4.59 -2.60 -5.16
C LEU A 46 5.64 -3.47 -4.45
N ILE A 47 5.56 -4.81 -4.59
CA ILE A 47 6.58 -5.73 -4.03
C ILE A 47 7.99 -5.40 -4.54
N LYS A 48 8.13 -5.09 -5.84
CA LYS A 48 9.43 -4.69 -6.42
C LYS A 48 9.89 -3.33 -5.92
N LEU A 49 8.95 -2.39 -5.76
CA LEU A 49 9.25 -1.03 -5.33
C LEU A 49 9.69 -0.94 -3.86
N ILE A 50 9.20 -1.83 -2.99
CA ILE A 50 9.59 -1.83 -1.58
C ILE A 50 10.97 -2.47 -1.33
N GLU A 51 11.51 -3.25 -2.28
CA GLU A 51 12.76 -4.01 -2.12
C GLU A 51 13.94 -3.14 -1.64
N PRO A 52 14.22 -1.96 -2.21
CA PRO A 52 15.35 -1.12 -1.75
C PRO A 52 15.21 -0.65 -0.30
N VAL A 53 13.99 -0.59 0.23
CA VAL A 53 13.68 -0.08 1.58
C VAL A 53 13.52 -1.20 2.58
N ALA A 54 12.89 -2.32 2.18
CA ALA A 54 12.51 -3.40 3.08
C ALA A 54 13.46 -4.61 3.06
N SER A 55 14.36 -4.72 2.07
CA SER A 55 15.31 -5.86 1.94
C SER A 55 16.22 -6.08 3.14
N HIS A 56 16.36 -5.09 4.02
CA HIS A 56 17.18 -5.17 5.21
C HIS A 56 16.45 -5.84 6.39
N ASP A 57 15.12 -5.99 6.34
CA ASP A 57 14.37 -6.75 7.34
C ASP A 57 14.53 -8.25 7.11
N LYS A 58 14.81 -8.98 8.19
CA LYS A 58 15.06 -10.43 8.14
C LYS A 58 13.88 -11.27 7.63
N TYR A 59 12.66 -10.72 7.60
CA TYR A 59 11.46 -11.38 7.09
C TYR A 59 11.03 -10.85 5.73
N PHE A 60 11.84 -10.01 5.07
CA PHE A 60 11.57 -9.50 3.73
C PHE A 60 11.16 -10.62 2.78
N HIS A 61 12.03 -11.62 2.60
CA HIS A 61 11.77 -12.75 1.70
C HIS A 61 10.48 -13.50 2.07
N THR A 62 10.28 -13.82 3.35
CA THR A 62 9.08 -14.53 3.81
C THR A 62 7.81 -13.76 3.49
N HIS A 63 7.75 -12.46 3.79
CA HIS A 63 6.56 -11.66 3.51
C HIS A 63 6.33 -11.48 2.01
N THR A 64 7.39 -11.29 1.21
CA THR A 64 7.25 -11.13 -0.24
C THR A 64 6.84 -12.43 -0.95
N GLU A 65 7.35 -13.58 -0.50
CA GLU A 65 6.96 -14.90 -1.01
C GLU A 65 5.50 -15.21 -0.67
N LEU A 66 5.09 -14.98 0.58
CA LEU A 66 3.69 -15.13 1.00
C LEU A 66 2.77 -14.22 0.18
N ALA A 67 3.15 -12.95 -0.02
CA ALA A 67 2.39 -12.02 -0.84
C ALA A 67 2.27 -12.50 -2.31
N GLN A 68 3.34 -13.02 -2.91
CA GLN A 68 3.32 -13.58 -4.27
C GLN A 68 2.44 -14.83 -4.38
N MET A 69 2.43 -15.69 -3.35
CA MET A 69 1.52 -16.82 -3.28
C MET A 69 0.06 -16.36 -3.23
N MET A 70 -0.25 -15.33 -2.44
CA MET A 70 -1.60 -14.76 -2.38
C MET A 70 -2.04 -14.14 -3.71
N ILE A 71 -1.13 -13.46 -4.42
CA ILE A 71 -1.40 -12.96 -5.79
C ILE A 71 -1.72 -14.13 -6.74
N SER A 72 -0.96 -15.22 -6.67
CA SER A 72 -1.18 -16.41 -7.50
C SER A 72 -2.49 -17.12 -7.16
N ALA A 73 -2.95 -17.02 -5.91
CA ALA A 73 -4.24 -17.51 -5.43
C ALA A 73 -5.40 -16.53 -5.72
N ASP A 74 -5.15 -15.44 -6.45
CA ASP A 74 -6.12 -14.37 -6.70
C ASP A 74 -6.69 -13.75 -5.40
N ASP A 75 -5.85 -13.61 -4.38
CA ASP A 75 -6.19 -12.97 -3.09
C ASP A 75 -5.38 -11.67 -2.89
N PRO A 76 -5.81 -10.55 -3.51
CA PRO A 76 -5.12 -9.27 -3.38
C PRO A 76 -5.17 -8.68 -1.95
N MET A 77 -6.17 -9.02 -1.14
CA MET A 77 -6.29 -8.50 0.22
C MET A 77 -5.22 -9.10 1.12
N SER A 78 -5.09 -10.43 1.12
CA SER A 78 -4.06 -11.11 1.90
C SER A 78 -2.65 -10.77 1.42
N ALA A 79 -2.46 -10.58 0.10
CA ALA A 79 -1.20 -10.10 -0.44
C ALA A 79 -0.80 -8.73 0.14
N LEU A 80 -1.75 -7.79 0.20
CA LEU A 80 -1.54 -6.46 0.77
C LEU A 80 -1.33 -6.51 2.28
N ASP A 81 -1.97 -7.42 3.01
CA ASP A 81 -1.74 -7.60 4.45
C ASP A 81 -0.29 -8.02 4.74
N HIS A 82 0.29 -8.92 3.93
CA HIS A 82 1.70 -9.28 4.06
C HIS A 82 2.64 -8.10 3.78
N ILE A 83 2.33 -7.27 2.78
CA ILE A 83 3.11 -6.07 2.44
C ILE A 83 3.03 -5.04 3.57
N VAL A 84 1.82 -4.76 4.08
CA VAL A 84 1.61 -3.83 5.20
C VAL A 84 2.34 -4.31 6.46
N ALA A 85 2.27 -5.61 6.76
CA ALA A 85 2.99 -6.19 7.89
C ALA A 85 4.51 -6.00 7.76
N LEU A 86 5.08 -6.24 6.57
CA LEU A 86 6.49 -5.99 6.30
C LEU A 86 6.86 -4.51 6.47
N LEU A 87 6.09 -3.60 5.90
CA LEU A 87 6.35 -2.16 6.01
C LEU A 87 6.27 -1.66 7.46
N ALA A 88 5.29 -2.13 8.23
CA ALA A 88 5.19 -1.82 9.65
C ALA A 88 6.42 -2.29 10.44
N ARG A 89 6.98 -3.47 10.09
CA ARG A 89 8.23 -3.96 10.67
C ARG A 89 9.44 -3.10 10.32
N CYS A 90 9.45 -2.51 9.12
CA CYS A 90 10.44 -1.51 8.70
C CYS A 90 10.23 -0.13 9.36
N GLY A 91 9.30 0.00 10.32
CA GLY A 91 9.03 1.25 11.01
C GLY A 91 8.11 2.21 10.25
N ALA A 92 7.43 1.74 9.20
CA ALA A 92 6.40 2.54 8.55
C ALA A 92 5.29 2.86 9.54
N VAL A 93 5.02 4.16 9.71
CA VAL A 93 3.93 4.63 10.56
C VAL A 93 2.80 5.07 9.63
N PRO A 94 1.54 4.69 9.89
CA PRO A 94 0.41 5.26 9.18
C PRO A 94 0.51 6.77 9.30
N THR A 95 0.70 7.46 8.17
CA THR A 95 0.68 8.91 8.16
C THR A 95 -0.73 9.32 8.57
N GLN A 96 -0.86 9.86 9.79
CA GLN A 96 -2.10 10.52 10.16
C GLN A 96 -2.33 11.63 9.13
N PRO A 97 -3.55 11.76 8.58
CA PRO A 97 -3.85 12.93 7.77
C PRO A 97 -3.50 14.17 8.60
N PRO A 98 -2.84 15.19 8.01
CA PRO A 98 -2.54 16.40 8.73
C PRO A 98 -3.85 16.92 9.36
N PRO A 99 -3.81 17.38 10.63
CA PRO A 99 -5.01 17.88 11.28
C PRO A 99 -5.62 18.95 10.38
N LEU A 100 -6.93 18.84 10.11
CA LEU A 100 -7.66 19.89 9.42
C LEU A 100 -7.55 21.13 10.29
N SER A 101 -6.68 22.07 9.91
CA SER A 101 -6.72 23.40 10.50
C SER A 101 -8.12 23.90 10.24
N PRO A 102 -8.92 24.25 11.27
CA PRO A 102 -10.11 25.02 11.00
C PRO A 102 -9.61 26.25 10.25
N PHE A 103 -10.13 26.47 9.04
CA PHE A 103 -10.14 27.80 8.46
C PHE A 103 -10.94 28.63 9.45
N VAL A 104 -10.25 29.20 10.43
CA VAL A 104 -10.79 30.29 11.23
C VAL A 104 -10.95 31.41 10.20
N GLY A 105 -12.14 31.46 9.62
CA GLY A 105 -12.66 32.67 9.00
C GLY A 105 -12.61 33.73 10.10
N SER A 106 -11.55 34.51 10.09
CA SER A 106 -11.47 35.78 10.78
C SER A 106 -12.39 36.76 10.06
N ASP A 107 -13.70 36.50 10.06
CA ASP A 107 -14.71 37.53 9.87
C ASP A 107 -14.95 38.14 11.24
N SER A 108 -14.00 38.98 11.66
CA SER A 108 -14.22 40.00 12.68
C SER A 108 -14.41 41.32 11.94
N GLU A 109 -15.65 41.62 11.58
CA GLU A 109 -16.14 42.99 11.37
C GLU A 109 -17.19 43.31 12.44
#